data_AF-A0A7T4YJQ2-F1
#
_entry.id   AF-A0A7T4YJQ2-F1
#
_cell.length_a   1.000
_cell.length_b   1.000
_cell.length_c   1.000
_cell.angle_alpha   90.00
_cell.angle_beta   90.00
_cell.angle_gamma   90.00
#
_symmetry.space_group_name_H-M   'P 1'
#
loop_
_entity.id
_entity.type
_entity.pdbx_description
1 polymer ?
#
loop_
_entity_poly.entity_id
_entity_poly.type
_entity_poly.pdbx_seq_one_letter_code
_entity_poly.pdbx_strand_id
1 'polypeptide(L)'
;MIQLRSDINRIEDSDLRIDMMQQTDELLDRSQHLPTGDRVLLEQVMRYGFTAMEISRLSGCSPSTVLRKVKKLQSRLCDPMFRFVTEKEILIPRGLKVTARLIFVDGLSMSKTAEKQKISMHEVRKRVAKIRMLVEAHKQVSSAGKRLC
;
A
#
# COMPACT_ATOMS: atom_id res chain seq x y z
N MET A 1 18.39 -10.63 40.02
CA MET A 1 18.90 -9.44 39.31
C MET A 1 18.63 -9.60 37.81
N ILE A 2 17.43 -9.24 37.33
CA ILE A 2 17.13 -9.10 35.88
C ILE A 2 16.07 -7.99 35.74
N GLN A 3 16.51 -6.74 35.61
CA GLN A 3 15.71 -5.57 35.22
C GLN A 3 16.33 -4.99 33.94
N LEU A 4 16.11 -5.63 32.79
CA LEU A 4 16.61 -5.12 31.48
C LEU A 4 15.70 -5.51 30.29
N ARG A 5 14.37 -5.63 30.49
CA ARG A 5 13.43 -5.89 29.37
C ARG A 5 12.24 -4.93 29.26
N SER A 6 12.08 -4.01 30.19
CA SER A 6 10.95 -3.07 30.23
C SER A 6 11.19 -1.78 29.44
N ASP A 7 12.44 -1.37 29.22
CA ASP A 7 12.73 -0.03 28.66
C ASP A 7 12.90 0.00 27.14
N ILE A 8 13.17 -1.15 26.49
CA ILE A 8 13.23 -1.25 25.03
C ILE A 8 11.84 -1.14 24.38
N ASN A 9 10.77 -1.51 25.11
CA ASN A 9 9.39 -1.44 24.61
C ASN A 9 8.79 -0.04 24.59
N ARG A 10 9.42 0.96 25.23
CA ARG A 10 8.89 2.33 25.28
C ARG A 10 9.20 3.17 24.04
N ILE A 11 10.19 2.77 23.25
CA ILE A 11 10.69 3.58 22.13
C ILE A 11 9.95 3.26 20.82
N GLU A 12 9.39 2.05 20.64
CA GLU A 12 8.71 1.68 19.39
C GLU A 12 7.27 2.21 19.24
N ASP A 13 6.59 2.55 20.34
CA ASP A 13 5.17 3.00 20.33
C ASP A 13 5.03 4.49 19.98
N SER A 14 6.07 5.30 20.21
CA SER A 14 6.09 6.75 19.91
C SER A 14 6.39 7.07 18.45
N ASP A 15 7.13 6.22 17.75
CA ASP A 15 7.65 6.52 16.41
C ASP A 15 6.58 6.53 15.31
N LEU A 16 5.45 5.82 15.50
CA LEU A 16 4.33 5.93 14.56
C LEU A 16 3.66 7.30 14.59
N ARG A 17 3.67 8.01 15.73
CA ARG A 17 2.90 9.25 15.90
C ARG A 17 3.56 10.46 15.25
N ILE A 18 4.89 10.52 15.22
CA ILE A 18 5.62 11.77 14.94
C ILE A 18 5.81 12.01 13.43
N ASP A 19 5.98 10.97 12.61
CA ASP A 19 6.25 11.11 11.17
C ASP A 19 4.96 11.05 10.29
N MET A 20 3.83 10.60 10.85
CA MET A 20 2.61 10.33 10.07
C MET A 20 1.67 11.54 9.90
N MET A 21 1.77 12.57 10.75
CA MET A 21 0.78 13.65 10.81
C MET A 21 0.71 14.53 9.55
N GLN A 22 1.82 14.77 8.84
CA GLN A 22 1.83 15.67 7.68
C GLN A 22 1.25 15.06 6.39
N GLN A 23 1.12 13.73 6.31
CA GLN A 23 0.59 13.02 5.12
C GLN A 23 -0.73 12.29 5.41
N THR A 24 -1.32 12.51 6.59
CA THR A 24 -2.44 11.69 7.08
C THR A 24 -3.66 11.76 6.16
N ASP A 25 -4.10 12.95 5.76
CA ASP A 25 -5.32 13.10 4.96
C ASP A 25 -5.18 12.53 3.54
N GLU A 26 -4.05 12.78 2.87
CA GLU A 26 -3.78 12.25 1.53
C GLU A 26 -3.70 10.72 1.52
N LEU A 27 -3.04 10.13 2.52
CA LEU A 27 -2.96 8.68 2.65
C LEU A 27 -4.30 8.06 3.00
N LEU A 28 -5.09 8.71 3.88
CA LEU A 28 -6.44 8.25 4.20
C LEU A 28 -7.38 8.32 3.00
N ASP A 29 -7.30 9.36 2.18
CA ASP A 29 -8.07 9.45 0.93
C ASP A 29 -7.70 8.31 -0.03
N ARG A 30 -6.40 8.10 -0.28
CA ARG A 30 -5.93 6.98 -1.11
C ARG A 30 -6.31 5.62 -0.54
N SER A 31 -6.42 5.49 0.78
CA SER A 31 -6.79 4.24 1.44
C SER A 31 -8.19 3.76 1.07
N GLN A 32 -9.06 4.63 0.55
CA GLN A 32 -10.39 4.27 0.07
C GLN A 32 -10.36 3.23 -1.07
N HIS A 33 -9.26 3.14 -1.80
CA HIS A 33 -9.09 2.14 -2.86
C HIS A 33 -8.64 0.77 -2.34
N LEU A 34 -8.18 0.69 -1.09
CA LEU A 34 -7.68 -0.55 -0.49
C LEU A 34 -8.81 -1.53 -0.16
N PRO A 35 -8.49 -2.84 -0.05
CA PRO A 35 -9.40 -3.81 0.55
C PRO A 35 -9.84 -3.37 1.95
N THR A 36 -11.09 -3.64 2.33
CA THR A 36 -11.72 -3.15 3.57
C THR A 36 -10.86 -3.38 4.82
N GLY A 37 -10.30 -4.57 4.99
CA GLY A 37 -9.47 -4.87 6.17
C GLY A 37 -8.16 -4.07 6.25
N ASP A 38 -7.56 -3.74 5.10
CA ASP A 38 -6.36 -2.91 5.04
C ASP A 38 -6.70 -1.43 5.26
N ARG A 39 -7.82 -0.97 4.73
CA ARG A 39 -8.35 0.38 4.94
C ARG A 39 -8.67 0.63 6.42
N VAL A 40 -9.44 -0.27 7.05
CA VAL A 40 -9.82 -0.15 8.46
C VAL A 40 -8.60 -0.12 9.36
N LEU A 41 -7.58 -0.95 9.07
CA LEU A 41 -6.33 -0.95 9.83
C LEU A 41 -5.61 0.41 9.75
N LEU A 42 -5.53 1.00 8.56
CA LEU A 42 -4.92 2.32 8.39
C LEU A 42 -5.75 3.42 9.07
N GLU A 43 -7.08 3.40 8.94
CA GLU A 43 -7.95 4.36 9.62
C GLU A 43 -7.77 4.28 11.16
N GLN A 44 -7.71 3.08 11.73
CA GLN A 44 -7.44 2.86 13.15
C GLN A 44 -6.14 3.50 13.64
N VAL A 45 -5.06 3.35 12.88
CA VAL A 45 -3.76 3.91 13.24
C VAL A 45 -3.73 5.42 12.98
N MET A 46 -4.11 5.85 11.78
CA MET A 46 -3.87 7.21 11.29
C MET A 46 -4.93 8.21 11.75
N ARG A 47 -6.21 7.82 11.78
CA ARG A 47 -7.31 8.69 12.17
C ARG A 47 -7.60 8.64 13.67
N TYR A 48 -7.58 7.43 14.24
CA TYR A 48 -7.94 7.24 15.65
C TYR A 48 -6.74 7.13 16.59
N GLY A 49 -5.51 7.07 16.06
CA GLY A 49 -4.29 7.10 16.85
C GLY A 49 -4.02 5.84 17.67
N PHE A 50 -4.63 4.69 17.30
CA PHE A 50 -4.41 3.42 17.99
C PHE A 50 -2.98 2.93 17.80
N THR A 51 -2.39 2.41 18.87
CA THR A 51 -1.06 1.83 18.84
C THR A 51 -1.09 0.42 18.25
N ALA A 52 0.07 -0.06 17.81
CA ALA A 52 0.20 -1.44 17.36
C ALA A 52 -0.15 -2.43 18.47
N MET A 53 0.11 -2.08 19.73
CA MET A 53 -0.25 -2.89 20.90
C MET A 53 -1.77 -2.96 21.09
N GLU A 54 -2.49 -1.85 20.97
CA GLU A 54 -3.95 -1.84 21.09
C GLU A 54 -4.61 -2.68 20.00
N ILE A 55 -4.17 -2.50 18.75
CA ILE A 55 -4.66 -3.27 17.61
C ILE A 55 -4.31 -4.75 17.75
N SER A 56 -3.13 -5.09 18.29
CA SER A 56 -2.71 -6.48 18.53
C SER A 56 -3.68 -7.22 19.45
N ARG A 57 -4.14 -6.56 20.52
CA ARG A 57 -5.09 -7.13 21.49
C ARG A 57 -6.46 -7.37 20.86
N LEU A 58 -6.90 -6.49 19.96
CA LEU A 58 -8.20 -6.60 19.28
C LEU A 58 -8.19 -7.65 18.16
N SER A 59 -7.06 -7.82 17.47
CA SER A 59 -6.95 -8.65 16.27
C SER A 59 -6.30 -10.03 16.48
N GLY A 60 -5.73 -10.29 17.66
CA GLY A 60 -5.00 -11.53 17.95
C GLY A 60 -3.67 -11.69 17.19
N CYS A 61 -3.19 -10.64 16.53
CA CYS A 61 -1.91 -10.61 15.84
C CYS A 61 -0.81 -10.03 16.75
N SER A 62 0.47 -10.31 16.49
CA SER A 62 1.54 -9.66 17.26
C SER A 62 1.71 -8.18 16.88
N PRO A 63 2.13 -7.29 17.81
CA PRO A 63 2.39 -5.88 17.50
C PRO A 63 3.35 -5.69 16.32
N SER A 64 4.42 -6.49 16.25
CA SER A 64 5.38 -6.45 15.13
C SER A 64 4.74 -6.79 13.78
N THR A 65 3.74 -7.67 13.76
CA THR A 65 2.98 -7.99 12.53
C THR A 65 2.12 -6.79 12.10
N VAL A 66 1.47 -6.13 13.06
CA VAL A 66 0.69 -4.92 12.81
C VAL A 66 1.59 -3.82 12.23
N LEU A 67 2.73 -3.54 12.87
CA LEU A 67 3.70 -2.54 12.41
C LEU A 67 4.20 -2.83 10.99
N ARG A 68 4.62 -4.08 10.73
CA ARG A 68 5.08 -4.48 9.39
C ARG A 68 3.99 -4.29 8.35
N LYS A 69 2.73 -4.61 8.69
CA LYS A 69 1.59 -4.45 7.80
C LYS A 69 1.34 -2.98 7.52
N VAL A 70 1.25 -2.12 8.54
CA VAL A 70 1.05 -0.67 8.40
C VAL A 70 2.14 -0.03 7.52
N LYS A 71 3.42 -0.31 7.80
CA LYS A 71 4.55 0.20 6.99
C LYS A 71 4.45 -0.24 5.53
N LYS A 72 4.05 -1.49 5.27
CA LYS A 72 3.85 -1.99 3.91
C LYS A 72 2.68 -1.30 3.21
N LEU A 73 1.58 -1.04 3.93
CA LEU A 73 0.43 -0.31 3.39
C LEU A 73 0.80 1.12 3.04
N GLN A 74 1.49 1.83 3.92
CA GLN A 74 1.97 3.20 3.68
C GLN A 74 2.90 3.25 2.46
N SER A 75 3.90 2.38 2.42
CA SER A 75 4.81 2.29 1.26
C SER A 75 4.06 2.04 -0.05
N ARG A 76 3.02 1.20 -0.03
CA ARG A 76 2.15 0.94 -1.19
C ARG A 76 1.34 2.18 -1.59
N LEU A 77 0.76 2.90 -0.64
CA LEU A 77 -0.01 4.12 -0.92
C LEU A 77 0.84 5.26 -1.50
N CYS A 78 2.14 5.26 -1.19
CA CYS A 78 3.12 6.19 -1.78
C CYS A 78 3.69 5.70 -3.12
N ASP A 79 3.44 4.46 -3.52
CA ASP A 79 3.98 3.90 -4.76
C ASP A 79 3.35 4.59 -5.99
N PRO A 80 4.15 5.12 -6.93
CA PRO A 80 3.63 5.72 -8.16
C PRO A 80 2.73 4.78 -8.99
N MET A 81 2.96 3.47 -8.92
CA MET A 81 2.13 2.47 -9.57
C MET A 81 0.74 2.38 -8.93
N PHE A 82 0.66 2.47 -7.60
CA PHE A 82 -0.63 2.51 -6.89
C PHE A 82 -1.44 3.70 -7.40
N ARG A 83 -0.84 4.90 -7.33
CA ARG A 83 -1.46 6.15 -7.78
C ARG A 83 -1.90 6.09 -9.23
N PHE A 84 -1.05 5.60 -10.13
CA PHE A 84 -1.41 5.47 -11.53
C PHE A 84 -2.62 4.54 -11.73
N VAL A 85 -2.65 3.41 -11.03
CA VAL A 85 -3.74 2.44 -11.17
C VAL A 85 -5.06 2.97 -10.61
N THR A 86 -5.04 3.75 -9.54
CA THR A 86 -6.26 4.31 -8.94
C THR A 86 -6.72 5.61 -9.60
N GLU A 87 -5.81 6.55 -9.87
CA GLU A 87 -6.13 7.89 -10.38
C GLU A 87 -6.28 7.92 -11.92
N LYS A 88 -5.61 7.00 -12.64
CA LYS A 88 -5.57 6.97 -14.11
C LYS A 88 -6.10 5.66 -14.68
N GLU A 89 -7.06 5.03 -13.99
CA GLU A 89 -7.62 3.74 -14.38
C GLU A 89 -8.17 3.73 -15.82
N ILE A 90 -8.69 4.86 -16.31
CA ILE A 90 -9.21 4.99 -17.68
C ILE A 90 -8.14 4.76 -18.75
N LEU A 91 -6.86 5.04 -18.44
CA LEU A 91 -5.73 4.82 -19.35
C LEU A 91 -5.30 3.35 -19.41
N ILE A 92 -5.80 2.51 -18.50
CA ILE A 92 -5.45 1.09 -18.43
C ILE A 92 -6.41 0.29 -19.32
N PRO A 93 -5.91 -0.44 -20.33
CA PRO A 93 -6.73 -1.32 -21.14
C PRO A 93 -7.53 -2.32 -20.30
N ARG A 94 -8.79 -2.58 -20.67
CA ARG A 94 -9.72 -3.43 -19.90
C ARG A 94 -9.10 -4.78 -19.49
N GLY A 95 -8.38 -5.45 -20.40
CA GLY A 95 -7.73 -6.74 -20.14
C GLY A 95 -6.58 -6.71 -19.11
N LEU A 96 -6.09 -5.51 -18.74
CA LEU A 96 -5.01 -5.33 -17.76
C LEU A 96 -5.53 -4.83 -16.41
N LYS A 97 -6.74 -4.25 -16.34
CA LYS A 97 -7.30 -3.63 -15.14
C LYS A 97 -7.32 -4.56 -13.94
N VAL A 98 -7.79 -5.80 -14.13
CA VAL A 98 -7.87 -6.80 -13.05
C VAL A 98 -6.48 -7.12 -12.50
N THR A 99 -5.50 -7.40 -13.38
CA THR A 99 -4.12 -7.64 -12.96
C THR A 99 -3.51 -6.44 -12.25
N ALA A 100 -3.76 -5.23 -12.76
CA ALA A 100 -3.27 -4.00 -12.16
C ALA A 100 -3.78 -3.82 -10.74
N ARG A 101 -5.10 -3.98 -10.54
CA ARG A 101 -5.73 -3.85 -9.22
C ARG A 101 -5.24 -4.91 -8.24
N LEU A 102 -5.23 -6.18 -8.64
CA LEU A 102 -4.79 -7.27 -7.75
C LEU A 102 -3.34 -7.10 -7.26
N ILE A 103 -2.44 -6.62 -8.11
CA ILE A 103 -1.02 -6.52 -7.75
C ILE A 103 -0.73 -5.20 -7.05
N PHE A 104 -1.11 -4.07 -7.65
CA PHE A 104 -0.67 -2.76 -7.17
C PHE A 104 -1.58 -2.19 -6.08
N VAL A 105 -2.88 -2.52 -6.09
CA VAL A 105 -3.83 -2.04 -5.08
C VAL A 105 -3.99 -3.07 -3.96
N ASP A 106 -4.34 -4.32 -4.30
CA ASP A 106 -4.57 -5.37 -3.30
C ASP A 106 -3.26 -5.94 -2.74
N GLY A 107 -2.12 -5.72 -3.41
CA GLY A 107 -0.80 -6.18 -2.97
C GLY A 107 -0.60 -7.69 -3.07
N LEU A 108 -1.35 -8.38 -3.94
CA LEU A 108 -1.17 -9.80 -4.19
C LEU A 108 0.15 -10.05 -4.94
N SER A 109 0.77 -11.19 -4.65
CA SER A 109 1.91 -11.64 -5.44
C SER A 109 1.47 -12.03 -6.85
N MET A 110 2.41 -12.06 -7.80
CA MET A 110 2.13 -12.55 -9.16
C MET A 110 1.61 -13.99 -9.16
N SER A 111 2.11 -14.83 -8.25
CA SER A 111 1.64 -16.21 -8.08
C SER A 111 0.17 -16.27 -7.65
N LYS A 112 -0.20 -15.55 -6.57
CA LYS A 112 -1.60 -15.47 -6.11
C LYS A 112 -2.51 -14.83 -7.17
N THR A 113 -1.99 -13.89 -7.94
CA THR A 113 -2.73 -13.25 -9.03
C THR A 113 -2.98 -14.22 -10.19
N ALA A 114 -1.99 -15.05 -10.53
CA ALA A 114 -2.09 -16.08 -11.56
C ALA A 114 -3.16 -17.11 -11.18
N GLU A 115 -3.11 -17.60 -9.95
CA GLU A 115 -4.11 -18.51 -9.37
C GLU A 115 -5.52 -17.88 -9.41
N LYS A 116 -5.68 -16.66 -8.89
CA LYS A 116 -6.97 -15.97 -8.83
C LYS A 116 -7.57 -15.70 -10.21
N GLN A 117 -6.75 -15.46 -11.23
CA GLN A 117 -7.20 -15.22 -12.61
C GLN A 117 -7.24 -16.48 -13.47
N LYS A 118 -6.82 -17.65 -12.95
CA LYS A 118 -6.70 -18.91 -13.70
C LYS A 118 -5.85 -18.77 -14.97
N ILE A 119 -4.74 -18.03 -14.87
CA ILE A 119 -3.77 -17.84 -15.96
C ILE A 119 -2.37 -18.23 -15.49
N SER A 120 -1.43 -18.42 -16.42
CA SER A 120 -0.06 -18.74 -16.07
C SER A 120 0.66 -17.54 -15.43
N MET A 121 1.63 -17.81 -14.56
CA MET A 121 2.49 -16.77 -13.99
C MET A 121 3.24 -15.97 -15.08
N HIS A 122 3.58 -16.62 -16.20
CA HIS A 122 4.19 -15.95 -17.35
C HIS A 122 3.28 -14.87 -17.95
N GLU A 123 1.99 -15.18 -18.10
CA GLU A 123 1.01 -14.22 -18.59
C GLU A 123 0.84 -13.04 -17.63
N VAL A 124 0.83 -13.30 -16.32
CA VAL A 124 0.83 -12.21 -15.31
C VAL A 124 2.05 -11.31 -15.46
N ARG A 125 3.25 -11.88 -15.63
CA ARG A 125 4.49 -11.10 -15.84
C ARG A 125 4.40 -10.22 -17.08
N LYS A 126 3.91 -10.76 -18.21
CA LYS A 126 3.69 -9.98 -19.44
C LYS A 126 2.73 -8.82 -19.21
N ARG A 127 1.61 -9.04 -18.51
CA ARG A 127 0.64 -8.00 -18.18
C ARG A 127 1.25 -6.92 -17.28
N VAL A 128 2.01 -7.31 -16.26
CA VAL A 128 2.72 -6.37 -15.38
C VAL A 128 3.72 -5.51 -16.14
N ALA A 129 4.49 -6.11 -17.06
CA ALA A 129 5.42 -5.37 -17.91
C ALA A 129 4.70 -4.31 -18.74
N LYS A 130 3.58 -4.68 -19.38
CA LYS A 130 2.73 -3.73 -20.14
C LYS A 130 2.22 -2.58 -19.26
N ILE A 131 1.75 -2.87 -18.04
CA ILE A 131 1.27 -1.83 -17.11
C ILE A 131 2.42 -0.88 -16.74
N ARG A 132 3.61 -1.39 -16.44
CA ARG A 132 4.79 -0.56 -16.14
C ARG A 132 5.17 0.34 -17.32
N MET A 133 5.11 -0.17 -18.54
CA MET A 133 5.36 0.64 -19.75
C MET A 133 4.34 1.77 -19.88
N LEU A 134 3.05 1.52 -19.60
CA LEU A 134 2.02 2.56 -19.63
C LEU A 134 2.29 3.66 -18.60
N VAL A 135 2.71 3.30 -17.39
CA VAL A 135 3.07 4.27 -16.34
C VAL A 135 4.27 5.11 -16.78
N GLU A 136 5.28 4.49 -17.34
CA GLU A 136 6.48 5.19 -17.81
C GLU A 136 6.17 6.15 -18.97
N ALA A 137 5.39 5.69 -19.95
CA ALA A 137 4.93 6.55 -21.04
C ALA A 137 4.13 7.76 -20.51
N HIS A 138 3.24 7.55 -19.54
CA HIS A 138 2.49 8.64 -18.92
C HIS A 138 3.39 9.63 -18.16
N LYS A 139 4.42 9.15 -17.46
CA LYS A 139 5.40 10.01 -16.78
C LYS A 139 6.16 10.88 -17.77
N GLN A 140 6.54 10.35 -18.93
CA GLN A 140 7.22 11.09 -19.99
C GLN A 140 6.35 12.18 -20.60
N VAL A 141 5.07 11.88 -20.86
CA VAL A 141 4.10 12.89 -21.36
C VAL A 141 3.88 14.01 -20.32
N SER A 142 3.76 13.63 -19.05
CA SER A 142 3.54 14.59 -17.95
C SER A 142 4.76 15.50 -17.71
N SER A 143 5.98 14.97 -17.88
CA SER A 143 7.22 15.74 -17.69
C SER A 143 7.52 16.65 -18.88
N ALA A 144 7.18 16.24 -20.10
CA ALA A 144 7.29 17.08 -21.30
C ALA A 144 6.34 18.28 -21.24
N GLY A 145 5.09 18.09 -20.81
CA GLY A 145 4.10 19.16 -20.66
C GLY A 145 4.50 20.23 -19.64
N LYS A 146 5.25 19.85 -18.58
CA LYS A 146 5.76 20.80 -17.57
C LYS A 146 6.92 21.68 -18.04
N ARG A 147 7.59 21.33 -19.15
CA ARG A 147 8.75 22.09 -19.68
C ARG A 147 8.37 23.11 -20.74
N LEU A 148 7.10 23.14 -21.15
CA LEU A 148 6.58 24.00 -22.22
C LEU A 148 5.77 25.19 -21.70
N CYS A 149 5.75 25.41 -20.39
CA CYS A 149 5.14 26.57 -19.73
C CYS A 149 6.22 27.41 -19.02
#